data_AF-F3CFD8-F1
#
_entry.id   AF-F3CFD8-F1
#
_cell.length_a   1.000
_cell.length_b   1.000
_cell.length_c   1.000
_cell.angle_alpha   90.00
_cell.angle_beta   90.00
_cell.angle_gamma   90.00
#
_symmetry.space_group_name_H-M   'P 1'
#
loop_
_entity.id
_entity.type
_entity.pdbx_description
1 polymer ?
#
loop_
_entity_poly.entity_id
_entity_poly.type
_entity_poly.pdbx_seq_one_letter_code
_entity_poly.pdbx_strand_id
1 'polypeptide(L)'
;IKVFNDYIQPNVQVSQNRMDANFFQHQPYLDEFNKGKGTDLVAVAKVHVEPFGAYSDKFKKLEELPNGANVALPNDATNEGRALLLLAKAGLITLKDPTNILSKPSDVVNNP
;
A
#
# COMPACT_ATOMS: atom_id res chain seq x y z
N ILE A 1 -14.47 7.76 20.18
CA ILE A 1 -13.55 6.94 19.34
C ILE A 1 -14.40 5.97 18.54
N LYS A 2 -14.16 5.85 17.23
CA LYS A 2 -14.87 4.91 16.33
C LYS A 2 -13.83 4.14 15.52
N VAL A 3 -13.99 2.82 15.43
CA VAL A 3 -13.11 1.91 14.68
C VAL A 3 -13.71 1.66 13.31
N PHE A 4 -12.87 1.67 12.27
CA PHE A 4 -13.23 1.36 10.89
C PHE A 4 -12.47 0.11 10.44
N ASN A 5 -13.08 -0.64 9.53
CA ASN A 5 -12.49 -1.85 8.95
C ASN A 5 -12.05 -1.63 7.49
N ASP A 6 -11.96 -0.37 7.06
CA ASP A 6 -11.58 0.06 5.72
C ASP A 6 -10.76 1.36 5.77
N TYR A 7 -10.09 1.68 4.67
CA TYR A 7 -9.18 2.83 4.56
C TYR A 7 -9.82 4.07 3.93
N ILE A 8 -11.04 3.98 3.42
CA ILE A 8 -11.71 5.08 2.73
C ILE A 8 -12.49 5.94 3.73
N GLN A 9 -13.31 5.30 4.56
CA GLN A 9 -14.22 5.99 5.47
C GLN A 9 -13.52 6.92 6.45
N PRO A 10 -12.38 6.58 7.08
CA PRO A 10 -11.74 7.47 8.04
C PRO A 10 -11.43 8.87 7.47
N ASN A 11 -10.98 8.96 6.22
CA ASN A 11 -10.73 10.25 5.56
C ASN A 11 -12.02 10.96 5.17
N VAL A 12 -13.00 10.25 4.60
CA VAL A 12 -14.31 10.82 4.23
C VAL A 12 -15.01 11.45 5.43
N GLN A 13 -14.95 10.82 6.60
CA GLN A 13 -15.61 11.35 7.80
C GLN A 13 -14.93 12.62 8.31
N VAL A 14 -13.59 12.71 8.23
CA VAL A 14 -12.86 13.94 8.59
C VAL A 14 -13.13 15.05 7.59
N SER A 15 -13.06 14.77 6.28
CA SER A 15 -13.31 15.78 5.24
C SER A 15 -14.74 16.33 5.25
N GLN A 16 -15.70 15.56 5.81
CA GLN A 16 -17.10 15.98 5.98
C GLN A 16 -17.39 16.61 7.34
N ASN A 17 -16.36 16.94 8.14
CA ASN A 17 -16.49 17.49 9.49
C ASN A 17 -17.35 16.62 10.43
N ARG A 18 -17.39 15.30 10.18
CA ARG A 18 -18.07 14.33 11.06
C ARG A 18 -17.12 13.75 12.11
N MET A 19 -15.82 13.97 11.94
CA MET A 19 -14.76 13.64 12.88
C MET A 19 -13.67 14.70 12.83
N ASP A 20 -13.04 14.98 13.98
CA ASP A 20 -12.00 15.99 14.08
C ASP A 20 -10.65 15.51 13.53
N ALA A 21 -10.37 14.22 13.63
CA ALA A 21 -9.13 13.59 13.19
C ALA A 21 -9.30 12.10 12.93
N ASN A 22 -8.34 11.50 12.22
CA ASN A 22 -8.19 10.05 12.10
C ASN A 22 -6.72 9.64 12.30
N PHE A 23 -6.51 8.33 12.47
CA PHE A 23 -5.17 7.75 12.66
C PHE A 23 -5.13 6.34 12.08
N PHE A 24 -4.59 6.19 10.87
CA PHE A 24 -4.48 4.89 10.19
C PHE A 24 -3.51 4.88 8.98
N GLN A 25 -3.24 6.03 8.37
CA GLN A 25 -2.59 6.12 7.05
C GLN A 25 -1.15 6.64 7.11
N HIS A 26 -0.42 6.39 6.03
CA HIS A 26 0.88 7.01 5.74
C HIS A 26 0.74 8.17 4.75
N GLN A 27 1.80 8.98 4.60
CA GLN A 27 1.77 10.19 3.77
C GLN A 27 1.44 9.92 2.29
N PRO A 28 2.06 8.94 1.60
CA PRO A 28 1.70 8.63 0.22
C PRO A 28 0.20 8.32 0.03
N TYR A 29 -0.41 7.56 0.95
CA TYR A 29 -1.84 7.26 0.89
C TYR A 29 -2.69 8.53 1.02
N LEU A 30 -2.34 9.41 1.97
CA LEU A 30 -3.04 10.69 2.15
C LEU A 30 -2.94 11.57 0.89
N ASP A 31 -1.77 11.65 0.28
CA ASP A 31 -1.53 12.45 -0.93
C ASP A 31 -2.37 11.92 -2.11
N GLU A 32 -2.43 10.59 -2.28
CA GLU A 32 -3.27 9.96 -3.30
C GLU A 32 -4.75 10.24 -3.02
N PHE A 33 -5.20 10.02 -1.77
CA PHE A 33 -6.60 10.22 -1.40
C PHE A 33 -7.04 11.66 -1.68
N ASN A 34 -6.24 12.64 -1.28
CA ASN A 34 -6.49 14.06 -1.57
C ASN A 34 -6.57 14.33 -3.06
N LYS A 35 -5.60 13.83 -3.84
CA LYS A 35 -5.59 13.97 -5.30
C LYS A 35 -6.83 13.34 -5.95
N GLY A 36 -7.24 12.15 -5.50
CA GLY A 36 -8.34 11.38 -6.08
C GLY A 36 -9.73 11.85 -5.63
N LYS A 37 -9.86 12.44 -4.44
CA LYS A 37 -11.15 12.90 -3.87
C LYS A 37 -11.32 14.41 -3.84
N GLY A 38 -10.28 15.18 -4.19
CA GLY A 38 -10.30 16.64 -4.14
C GLY A 38 -10.40 17.18 -2.71
N THR A 39 -9.85 16.45 -1.74
CA THR A 39 -9.79 16.88 -0.33
C THR A 39 -8.45 17.54 -0.03
N ASP A 40 -8.39 18.26 1.09
CA ASP A 40 -7.25 19.06 1.56
C ASP A 40 -6.77 18.61 2.96
N LEU A 41 -6.98 17.33 3.29
CA LEU A 41 -6.59 16.76 4.57
C LEU A 41 -5.07 16.83 4.77
N VAL A 42 -4.62 17.15 5.98
CA VAL A 42 -3.19 17.29 6.31
C VAL A 42 -2.78 16.35 7.44
N ALA A 43 -1.52 15.88 7.39
CA ALA A 43 -0.93 15.16 8.51
C ALA A 43 -0.53 16.13 9.63
N VAL A 44 -1.05 15.91 10.83
CA VAL A 44 -0.75 16.75 12.01
C VAL A 44 0.50 16.25 12.74
N ALA A 45 0.70 14.94 12.81
CA ALA A 45 1.84 14.32 13.46
C ALA A 45 2.20 12.97 12.81
N LYS A 46 3.49 12.62 12.82
CA LYS A 46 3.96 11.27 12.51
C LYS A 46 4.00 10.47 13.81
N VAL A 47 3.29 9.34 13.85
CA VAL A 47 3.11 8.56 15.07
C VAL A 47 4.04 7.34 15.10
N HIS A 48 3.90 6.42 14.14
CA HIS A 48 4.74 5.23 14.04
C HIS A 48 4.88 4.74 12.59
N VAL A 49 5.69 3.71 12.39
CA VAL A 49 5.88 3.02 11.12
C VAL A 49 5.59 1.54 11.32
N GLU A 50 4.74 0.98 10.46
CA GLU A 50 4.48 -0.46 10.39
C GLU A 50 5.30 -1.07 9.25
N PRO A 51 6.27 -1.95 9.54
CA PRO A 51 7.02 -2.65 8.51
C PRO A 51 6.10 -3.47 7.61
N PHE A 52 6.21 -3.26 6.29
CA PHE A 52 5.42 -4.01 5.31
C PHE A 52 6.04 -5.40 5.10
N GLY A 53 5.22 -6.45 5.11
CA GLY A 53 5.69 -7.83 5.06
C GLY A 53 4.87 -8.67 4.08
N ALA A 54 5.52 -9.72 3.55
CA ALA A 54 4.85 -10.79 2.81
C ALA A 54 4.62 -11.98 3.74
N TYR A 55 3.47 -12.63 3.59
CA TYR A 55 3.05 -13.76 4.42
C TYR A 55 2.50 -14.88 3.55
N SER A 56 2.63 -16.11 4.03
CA SER A 56 2.19 -17.30 3.31
C SER A 56 1.84 -18.43 4.28
N ASP A 57 0.68 -19.05 4.07
CA ASP A 57 0.27 -20.26 4.79
C ASP A 57 0.88 -21.54 4.18
N LYS A 58 1.32 -21.48 2.92
CA LYS A 58 1.75 -22.65 2.13
C LYS A 58 3.27 -22.83 2.10
N PHE A 59 3.99 -21.76 1.76
CA PHE A 59 5.45 -21.71 1.65
C PHE A 59 6.02 -20.98 2.86
N LYS A 60 7.10 -21.50 3.44
CA LYS A 60 7.77 -20.92 4.61
C LYS A 60 9.01 -20.11 4.23
N LYS A 61 9.51 -20.29 3.01
CA LYS A 61 10.68 -19.59 2.48
C LYS A 61 10.45 -19.15 1.04
N LEU A 62 11.20 -18.14 0.59
CA LEU A 62 11.07 -17.62 -0.77
C LEU A 62 11.51 -18.63 -1.83
N GLU A 63 12.52 -19.45 -1.53
CA GLU A 63 13.06 -20.45 -2.45
C GLU A 63 12.09 -21.63 -2.70
N GLU A 64 11.04 -21.75 -1.88
CA GLU A 64 9.99 -22.76 -2.04
C GLU A 64 8.89 -22.32 -3.02
N LEU A 65 8.90 -21.06 -3.46
CA LEU A 65 7.92 -20.55 -4.40
C LEU A 65 8.09 -21.22 -5.77
N PRO A 66 7.04 -21.85 -6.33
CA PRO A 66 7.09 -22.37 -7.69
C PRO A 66 7.04 -21.23 -8.71
N ASN A 67 7.56 -21.47 -9.93
CA ASN A 67 7.34 -20.57 -11.06
C ASN A 67 5.84 -20.39 -11.31
N GLY A 68 5.41 -19.16 -11.63
CA GLY A 68 3.99 -18.83 -11.75
C GLY A 68 3.20 -18.89 -10.42
N ALA A 69 3.86 -18.75 -9.27
CA ALA A 69 3.18 -18.61 -7.98
C ALA A 69 2.24 -17.38 -7.98
N ASN A 70 1.08 -17.52 -7.35
CA ASN A 70 0.14 -16.41 -7.18
C ASN A 70 0.46 -15.61 -5.93
N VAL A 71 0.56 -14.28 -6.07
CA VAL A 71 0.74 -13.33 -4.97
C VAL A 71 -0.45 -12.38 -4.96
N ALA A 72 -1.15 -12.28 -3.82
CA ALA A 72 -2.19 -11.29 -3.62
C ALA A 72 -1.58 -9.94 -3.24
N LEU A 73 -2.07 -8.86 -3.86
CA LEU A 73 -1.62 -7.49 -3.61
C LEU A 73 -2.76 -6.65 -3.01
N PRO A 74 -2.46 -5.59 -2.25
CA PRO A 74 -3.44 -4.56 -1.93
C PRO A 74 -4.02 -3.92 -3.20
N ASN A 75 -5.23 -3.37 -3.10
CA ASN A 75 -5.95 -2.81 -4.25
C ASN A 75 -5.97 -1.27 -4.30
N ASP A 76 -5.35 -0.58 -3.34
CA ASP A 76 -5.09 0.86 -3.44
C ASP A 76 -3.71 1.12 -4.03
N ALA A 77 -3.59 2.19 -4.82
CA ALA A 77 -2.41 2.44 -5.66
C ALA A 77 -1.09 2.49 -4.88
N THR A 78 -1.11 3.09 -3.68
CA THR A 78 0.12 3.29 -2.91
C THR A 78 0.58 2.02 -2.21
N ASN A 79 -0.34 1.20 -1.69
CA ASN A 79 0.01 -0.06 -1.06
C ASN A 79 0.25 -1.18 -2.10
N GLU A 80 -0.40 -1.15 -3.26
CA GLU A 80 -0.07 -2.01 -4.41
C GLU A 80 1.37 -1.74 -4.85
N GLY A 81 1.73 -0.48 -5.04
CA GLY A 81 3.09 -0.08 -5.39
C GLY A 81 4.12 -0.49 -4.33
N ARG A 82 3.84 -0.29 -3.02
CA ARG A 82 4.71 -0.77 -1.94
C ARG A 82 4.89 -2.29 -1.96
N ALA A 83 3.85 -3.05 -2.28
CA ALA A 83 3.94 -4.50 -2.40
C ALA A 83 4.84 -4.92 -3.58
N LEU A 84 4.68 -4.27 -4.74
CA LEU A 84 5.54 -4.52 -5.91
C LEU A 84 7.00 -4.17 -5.62
N LEU A 85 7.27 -3.05 -4.96
CA LEU A 85 8.62 -2.67 -4.53
C LEU A 85 9.22 -3.71 -3.57
N LEU A 86 8.41 -4.27 -2.65
CA LEU A 86 8.86 -5.32 -1.75
C LEU A 86 9.23 -6.60 -2.51
N LEU A 87 8.42 -7.02 -3.49
CA LEU A 87 8.70 -8.18 -4.34
C LEU A 87 9.97 -7.98 -5.18
N ALA A 88 10.15 -6.78 -5.75
CA ALA A 88 11.34 -6.43 -6.51
C ALA A 88 12.60 -6.44 -5.62
N LYS A 89 12.51 -5.89 -4.41
CA LYS A 89 13.60 -5.93 -3.41
C LYS A 89 13.97 -7.36 -3.02
N ALA A 90 13.00 -8.28 -3.01
CA ALA A 90 13.22 -9.70 -2.75
C ALA A 90 13.74 -10.47 -3.97
N GLY A 91 13.90 -9.81 -5.13
CA GLY A 91 14.40 -10.43 -6.37
C GLY A 91 13.39 -11.33 -7.08
N LEU A 92 12.11 -11.29 -6.70
CA LEU A 92 11.07 -12.14 -7.29
C LEU A 92 10.55 -11.61 -8.63
N ILE A 93 10.58 -10.28 -8.80
CA ILE A 93 10.20 -9.58 -10.03
C ILE A 93 11.21 -8.46 -10.32
N THR A 94 11.18 -7.92 -11.53
CA THR A 94 11.90 -6.67 -11.85
C THR A 94 10.90 -5.60 -12.26
N LEU A 95 11.00 -4.41 -11.66
CA LEU A 95 10.20 -3.24 -12.01
C LEU A 95 10.96 -2.33 -12.97
N LYS A 96 10.22 -1.64 -13.84
CA LYS A 96 10.76 -0.57 -14.70
C LYS A 96 11.41 0.55 -13.88
N ASP A 97 10.79 0.92 -12.76
CA ASP A 97 11.34 1.86 -11.78
C ASP A 97 11.21 1.25 -10.37
N PRO A 98 12.30 0.72 -9.79
CA PRO A 98 12.29 0.10 -8.47
C PRO A 98 12.23 1.12 -7.32
N THR A 99 11.93 2.39 -7.58
CA THR A 99 11.74 3.44 -6.58
C THR A 99 10.34 4.07 -6.62
N ASN A 100 9.54 3.75 -7.63
CA ASN A 100 8.22 4.33 -7.82
C ASN A 100 7.17 3.67 -6.90
N ILE A 101 6.70 4.42 -5.89
CA ILE A 101 5.65 3.99 -4.94
C ILE A 101 4.25 3.87 -5.57
N LEU A 102 4.08 4.34 -6.81
CA LEU A 102 2.87 4.19 -7.61
C LEU A 102 3.06 3.18 -8.75
N SER A 103 4.05 2.30 -8.64
CA SER A 103 4.24 1.19 -9.59
C SER A 103 2.97 0.36 -9.69
N LYS A 104 2.66 -0.09 -10.90
CA LYS A 104 1.53 -0.97 -11.20
C LYS A 104 2.02 -2.33 -11.68
N PRO A 105 1.17 -3.37 -11.70
CA PRO A 105 1.52 -4.65 -12.30
C PRO A 105 2.00 -4.53 -13.76
N SER A 106 1.49 -3.54 -14.51
CA SER A 106 1.94 -3.24 -15.87
C SER A 106 3.38 -2.70 -15.97
N ASP A 107 3.98 -2.28 -14.86
CA ASP A 107 5.36 -1.78 -14.80
C ASP A 107 6.38 -2.89 -14.50
N VAL A 108 5.92 -4.15 -14.35
CA VAL A 108 6.78 -5.32 -14.18
C VAL A 108 7.39 -5.70 -15.53
N VAL A 109 8.72 -5.68 -15.61
CA VAL A 109 9.47 -6.00 -16.84
C VAL A 109 9.99 -7.44 -16.87
N ASN A 110 10.02 -8.12 -15.71
CA ASN A 110 10.36 -9.54 -15.61
C ASN A 110 9.60 -10.20 -14.45
N ASN A 111 9.00 -11.37 -14.70
CA ASN A 111 8.21 -12.15 -13.76
C ASN A 111 8.30 -13.66 -14.13
N PRO A 112 8.87 -14.53 -13.27
CA PRO A 112 9.11 -15.95 -13.55
C PRO A 112 7.88 -16.86 -13.54
#